data_AF-A0A3R8TIY9-F1
#
_entry.id   AF-A0A3R8TIY9-F1
#
_cell.length_a   1.000
_cell.length_b   1.000
_cell.length_c   1.000
_cell.angle_alpha   90.00
_cell.angle_beta   90.00
_cell.angle_gamma   90.00
#
_symmetry.space_group_name_H-M   'P 1'
#
loop_
_entity.id
_entity.type
_entity.pdbx_description
1 polymer ?
#
loop_
_entity_poly.entity_id
_entity_poly.type
_entity_poly.pdbx_seq_one_letter_code
_entity_poly.pdbx_strand_id
1 'polypeptide(L)' 'MKPLDRSELATVVHDARKPLNQISMNAELVKLIVTQPNSEQQIIDIANTIIKATKECSELLQMLVEQGSDE' A
#
# COMPACT_ATOMS: atom_id res chain seq x y z
N MET A 1 -6.44 -26.73 -3.93
CA MET A 1 -5.95 -25.90 -5.08
C MET A 1 -4.44 -26.09 -5.20
N LYS A 2 -3.81 -25.69 -6.30
CA LYS A 2 -2.36 -25.92 -6.56
C LYS A 2 -1.53 -24.81 -5.87
N PRO A 3 -0.34 -25.11 -5.29
CA PRO A 3 0.54 -24.09 -4.73
C PRO A 3 0.93 -23.06 -5.79
N LEU A 4 1.03 -21.80 -5.36
CA LEU A 4 1.40 -20.69 -6.24
C LEU A 4 2.73 -20.98 -6.93
N ASP A 5 2.74 -20.88 -8.26
CA ASP A 5 4.01 -20.93 -8.97
C ASP A 5 4.79 -19.61 -8.81
N ARG A 6 6.08 -19.63 -9.16
CA ARG A 6 6.97 -18.48 -8.99
C ARG A 6 6.48 -17.22 -9.72
N SER A 7 5.71 -17.37 -10.80
CA SER A 7 5.12 -16.27 -11.57
C SER A 7 3.94 -15.64 -10.84
N GLU A 8 3.11 -16.46 -10.19
CA GLU A 8 1.98 -15.98 -9.39
C GLU A 8 2.47 -15.22 -8.15
N LEU A 9 3.47 -15.76 -7.44
CA LEU A 9 4.11 -15.05 -6.32
C LEU A 9 4.74 -13.72 -6.77
N ALA A 10 5.40 -13.70 -7.93
CA ALA A 10 6.00 -12.47 -8.47
C ALA A 10 4.95 -11.40 -8.79
N THR A 11 3.77 -11.81 -9.27
CA THR A 11 2.65 -10.91 -9.56
C THR A 11 2.12 -10.29 -8.28
N VAL A 12 1.89 -11.09 -7.24
CA VAL A 12 1.35 -10.56 -6.00
C VAL A 12 2.36 -9.69 -5.24
N VAL A 13 3.66 -10.01 -5.28
CA VAL A 13 4.72 -9.13 -4.78
C VAL A 13 4.75 -7.80 -5.53
N HIS A 14 4.58 -7.82 -6.86
CA HIS A 14 4.47 -6.61 -7.66
C HIS A 14 3.25 -5.78 -7.25
N ASP A 15 2.11 -6.41 -7.02
CA ASP A 15 0.88 -5.72 -6.64
C ASP A 15 0.99 -5.11 -5.23
N ALA A 16 1.63 -5.80 -4.27
CA ALA A 16 1.91 -5.26 -2.93
C ALA A 16 2.88 -4.06 -2.94
N ARG A 17 3.79 -3.97 -3.93
CA ARG A 17 4.69 -2.81 -4.05
C ARG A 17 3.95 -1.51 -4.38
N LYS A 18 2.82 -1.59 -5.08
CA LYS A 18 2.06 -0.40 -5.50
C LYS A 18 1.55 0.42 -4.30
N PRO A 19 0.79 -0.14 -3.33
CA PRO A 19 0.36 0.62 -2.16
C PRO A 19 1.54 1.03 -1.27
N LEU A 20 2.60 0.22 -1.16
CA LEU A 20 3.81 0.61 -0.42
C LEU A 20 4.45 1.88 -1.00
N ASN A 21 4.60 1.95 -2.32
CA ASN A 21 5.12 3.14 -2.99
C ASN A 21 4.21 4.35 -2.80
N GLN A 22 2.89 4.15 -2.82
CA GLN A 22 1.93 5.22 -2.53
C GLN A 22 2.09 5.72 -1.09
N ILE A 23 2.26 4.84 -0.11
CA ILE A 23 2.50 5.23 1.28
C ILE A 23 3.77 6.09 1.37
N SER A 24 4.89 5.61 0.82
CA SER A 24 6.16 6.34 0.87
C SER A 24 6.07 7.71 0.20
N MET A 25 5.55 7.77 -1.03
CA MET A 25 5.42 9.03 -1.78
C MET A 25 4.51 10.03 -1.07
N ASN A 26 3.36 9.58 -0.54
CA ASN A 26 2.44 10.46 0.17
C ASN A 26 3.04 10.95 1.50
N ALA A 27 3.78 10.10 2.22
CA ALA A 27 4.50 10.54 3.42
C ALA A 27 5.56 11.61 3.08
N GLU A 28 6.23 11.49 1.93
CA GLU A 28 7.12 12.55 1.44
C GLU A 28 6.40 13.83 1.08
N LEU A 29 5.24 13.71 0.44
CA LEU A 29 4.40 14.85 0.10
C LEU A 29 3.93 15.60 1.35
N VAL A 30 3.57 14.91 2.43
CA VAL A 30 3.23 15.55 3.72
C VAL A 30 4.38 16.42 4.22
N LYS A 31 5.63 15.93 4.16
CA LYS A 31 6.82 16.72 4.57
C LYS A 31 6.95 18.04 3.82
N LEU A 32 6.53 18.07 2.55
CA LEU A 32 6.56 19.27 1.72
C LEU A 32 5.38 20.19 2.03
N ILE A 33 4.17 19.62 2.08
CA ILE A 33 2.92 20.38 2.19
C ILE A 33 2.74 21.01 3.57
N VAL A 34 3.23 20.39 4.65
CA VAL A 34 3.08 20.92 6.03
C VAL A 34 3.72 22.30 6.22
N THR A 35 4.65 22.68 5.34
CA THR A 35 5.31 23.99 5.39
C THR A 35 4.51 25.09 4.68
N GLN A 36 3.46 24.73 3.93
CA GLN A 36 2.66 25.66 3.15
C GLN A 36 1.51 26.24 4.01
N PRO A 37 1.18 27.53 3.85
CA PRO A 37 0.04 28.13 4.55
C PRO A 37 -1.29 27.54 4.05
N ASN A 38 -2.25 27.38 4.97
CA ASN A 38 -3.61 26.86 4.68
C ASN A 38 -3.63 25.47 4.02
N SER A 39 -2.72 24.58 4.45
CA SER A 39 -2.52 23.25 3.87
C SER A 39 -3.20 22.12 4.65
N GLU A 40 -3.94 22.43 5.72
CA GLU A 40 -4.51 21.47 6.66
C GLU A 40 -5.39 20.44 5.95
N GLN A 41 -6.25 20.90 5.05
CA GLN A 41 -7.14 20.00 4.30
C GLN A 41 -6.36 19.09 3.36
N GLN A 42 -5.32 19.61 2.69
CA GLN A 42 -4.47 18.79 1.80
C GLN A 42 -3.74 17.71 2.58
N ILE A 43 -3.26 18.02 3.79
CA ILE A 43 -2.61 17.04 4.67
C ILE A 43 -3.61 15.96 5.08
N ILE A 44 -4.85 16.32 5.42
CA ILE A 44 -5.91 15.36 5.75
C ILE A 44 -6.20 14.44 4.55
N ASP A 45 -6.28 15.00 3.34
CA ASP A 45 -6.55 14.23 2.12
C ASP A 45 -5.41 13.26 1.79
N ILE A 46 -4.16 13.70 1.99
CA ILE A 46 -2.97 12.84 1.83
C ILE A 46 -2.96 11.75 2.90
N ALA A 47 -3.28 12.07 4.15
CA ALA A 47 -3.38 11.09 5.23
C ALA A 47 -4.45 10.03 4.94
N ASN A 48 -5.61 10.43 4.42
CA ASN A 48 -6.65 9.51 3.97
C ASN A 48 -6.14 8.59 2.84
N THR A 49 -5.33 9.11 1.93
CA THR A 49 -4.69 8.33 0.86
C THR A 49 -3.71 7.30 1.43
N ILE A 50 -2.89 7.68 2.41
CA ILE A 50 -1.96 6.76 3.11
C ILE A 50 -2.74 5.65 3.82
N ILE A 51 -3.83 5.99 4.52
CA ILE A 51 -4.67 5.02 5.22
C ILE A 51 -5.27 4.02 4.23
N LYS A 52 -5.78 4.50 3.09
CA LYS A 52 -6.32 3.64 2.03
C LYS A 52 -5.25 2.69 1.49
N ALA A 53 -4.08 3.21 1.12
CA ALA A 53 -2.98 2.39 0.61
C ALA A 53 -2.51 1.35 1.65
N THR A 54 -2.50 1.70 2.94
CA THR A 54 -2.17 0.75 4.02
C THR A 54 -3.18 -0.39 4.10
N LYS A 55 -4.48 -0.10 3.96
CA LYS A 55 -5.53 -1.13 3.95
C LYS A 55 -5.39 -2.04 2.74
N GLU A 56 -5.20 -1.48 1.54
CA GLU A 56 -4.97 -2.25 0.31
C GLU A 56 -3.73 -3.14 0.43
N CYS A 57 -2.64 -2.62 1.03
CA CYS A 57 -1.44 -3.42 1.30
C CYS A 57 -1.75 -4.59 2.24
N SER A 58 -2.53 -4.35 3.31
CA SER A 58 -2.92 -5.39 4.26
C SER A 58 -3.76 -6.48 3.59
N GLU A 59 -4.69 -6.12 2.72
CA GLU A 59 -5.53 -7.06 1.97
C GLU A 59 -4.69 -7.92 1.01
N LEU A 60 -3.75 -7.31 0.29
CA LEU A 60 -2.82 -8.03 -0.59
C LEU A 60 -1.94 -9.02 0.18
N LEU A 61 -1.45 -8.62 1.36
CA LEU A 61 -0.67 -9.50 2.24
C LEU A 61 -1.53 -10.64 2.81
N GLN A 62 -2.78 -10.38 3.17
CA GLN A 62 -3.70 -11.41 3.66
C GLN A 62 -4.00 -12.43 2.55
N MET A 63 -4.25 -11.99 1.32
CA MET A 63 -4.42 -12.89 0.17
C MET A 63 -3.17 -13.74 -0.09
N LEU A 64 -1.96 -13.20 0.09
CA LEU A 64 -0.72 -13.98 0.00
C LEU A 64 -0.67 -15.10 1.04
N VAL A 65 -1.03 -14.79 2.28
CA VAL A 65 -1.04 -15.77 3.37
C VAL A 65 -2.10 -16.83 3.11
N GLU A 66 -3.32 -16.46 2.72
CA GLU A 66 -4.39 -17.42 2.42
C GLU A 66 -4.05 -18.33 1.24
N GLN A 67 -3.38 -17.81 0.21
CA GLN A 67 -2.93 -18.62 -0.93
C GLN A 67 -1.70 -19.47 -0.60
N GLY A 68 -0.93 -19.12 0.43
CA GLY A 68 0.29 -19.81 0.86
C GLY A 68 0.14 -20.73 2.07
N SER A 69 -0.97 -20.66 2.82
CA SER A 69 -1.15 -21.36 4.12
C SER A 69 -2.08 -22.57 4.07
N ASP A 70 -2.49 -23.02 2.89
CA ASP A 70 -3.11 -24.34 2.75
C ASP A 70 -2.01 -25.42 2.68
N GLU A 71 -1.43 -25.75 3.84
CA GLU A 71 -0.76 -27.04 4.12
C GLU A 71 -1.76 -28.08 4.65
#